data_AF-S0FCT7-F1
#
_entry.id   AF-S0FCT7-F1
#
_cell.length_a   1.000
_cell.length_b   1.000
_cell.length_c   1.000
_cell.angle_alpha   90.00
_cell.angle_beta   90.00
_cell.angle_gamma   90.00
#
_symmetry.space_group_name_H-M   'P 1'
#
loop_
_entity.id
_entity.type
_entity.pdbx_description
1 polymer ?
#
loop_
_entity_poly.entity_id
_entity_poly.type
_entity_poly.pdbx_seq_one_letter_code
_entity_poly.pdbx_strand_id
1 'polypeptide(L)'
;KPNYHAHMIFDWTDGHTGKTIKLNQHDMAEMQTITAECLNMERGVSSDRKHLSAIQYKNQAESEKAAQLQKECQELEQTKQEGMEKVGKVREELEQTREKLKEVKTDIKVQKLKGAAADTGAALMKAGTTVFDATTSLFNAGKVKRQEQEIKGLKSENYTLQTKVQNLEGHIRTANTELARERETHRLAIRNGEARMRAITEMFP
;
A
#
# COMPACT_ATOMS: atom_id res chain seq x y z
N LYS A 1 -34.19 48.24 -26.81
CA LYS A 1 -34.40 49.35 -27.78
C LYS A 1 -35.91 49.52 -27.96
N PRO A 2 -36.49 50.71 -27.75
CA PRO A 2 -37.92 50.93 -27.97
C PRO A 2 -38.26 50.86 -29.47
N ASN A 3 -39.43 50.30 -29.80
CA ASN A 3 -39.98 50.34 -31.16
C ASN A 3 -41.01 51.47 -31.24
N TYR A 4 -40.61 52.58 -31.89
CA TYR A 4 -41.48 53.72 -32.12
C TYR A 4 -42.46 53.40 -33.24
N HIS A 5 -43.75 53.54 -32.97
CA HIS A 5 -44.82 53.30 -33.94
C HIS A 5 -45.92 54.34 -33.78
N ALA A 6 -46.66 54.57 -34.86
CA ALA A 6 -47.79 55.49 -34.92
C ALA A 6 -49.07 54.72 -35.27
N HIS A 7 -50.20 55.17 -34.72
CA HIS A 7 -51.52 54.73 -35.12
C HIS A 7 -52.12 55.77 -36.05
N MET A 8 -52.52 55.35 -37.25
CA MET A 8 -53.14 56.20 -38.25
C MET A 8 -54.56 55.73 -38.52
N ILE A 9 -55.48 56.68 -38.69
CA ILE A 9 -56.86 56.42 -39.04
C ILE A 9 -57.08 57.02 -40.43
N PHE A 10 -57.59 56.20 -41.35
CA PHE A 10 -57.93 56.62 -42.70
C PHE A 10 -59.45 56.58 -42.87
N ASP A 11 -60.00 57.62 -43.47
CA ASP A 11 -61.38 57.60 -43.95
C ASP A 11 -61.42 56.87 -45.29
N TRP A 12 -62.13 55.74 -45.30
CA TRP A 12 -62.33 54.90 -46.48
C TRP A 12 -63.67 55.17 -47.15
N THR A 13 -64.22 56.37 -47.00
CA THR A 13 -65.48 56.77 -47.63
C THR A 13 -65.21 57.51 -48.93
N ASP A 14 -65.85 57.07 -50.01
CA ASP A 14 -65.86 57.81 -51.28
C ASP A 14 -66.62 59.13 -51.10
N GLY A 15 -65.93 60.25 -51.25
CA GLY A 15 -66.49 61.59 -51.04
C GLY A 15 -67.56 62.02 -52.05
N HIS A 16 -67.70 61.31 -53.17
CA HIS A 16 -68.73 61.57 -54.18
C HIS A 16 -69.94 60.64 -54.02
N THR A 17 -69.70 59.34 -53.79
CA THR A 17 -70.77 58.34 -53.73
C THR A 17 -71.26 58.03 -52.31
N GLY A 18 -70.50 58.42 -51.28
CA GLY A 18 -70.77 58.12 -49.88
C GLY A 18 -70.57 56.65 -49.49
N LYS A 19 -70.05 55.83 -50.39
CA LYS A 19 -69.87 54.39 -50.19
C LYS A 19 -68.49 54.08 -49.60
N THR A 20 -68.39 52.98 -48.87
CA THR A 20 -67.11 52.47 -48.38
C THR A 20 -66.26 51.93 -49.54
N ILE A 21 -65.04 52.41 -49.64
CA ILE A 21 -63.98 51.87 -50.48
C ILE A 21 -63.46 50.59 -49.83
N LYS A 22 -63.68 49.45 -50.48
CA LYS A 22 -63.20 48.14 -50.01
C LYS A 22 -61.91 47.78 -50.73
N LEU A 23 -60.82 47.66 -49.97
CA LEU A 23 -59.52 47.23 -50.49
C LEU A 23 -59.45 45.70 -50.57
N ASN A 24 -58.94 45.21 -51.68
CA ASN A 24 -58.62 43.80 -51.89
C ASN A 24 -57.12 43.53 -51.64
N GLN A 25 -56.69 42.27 -51.78
CA GLN A 25 -55.30 41.87 -51.54
C GLN A 25 -54.29 42.55 -52.48
N HIS A 26 -54.66 42.79 -53.75
CA HIS A 26 -53.82 43.48 -54.72
C HIS A 26 -53.63 44.95 -54.31
N ASP A 27 -54.71 45.64 -53.95
CA ASP A 27 -54.66 47.04 -53.50
C ASP A 27 -53.77 47.18 -52.25
N MET A 28 -53.88 46.23 -51.31
CA MET A 28 -53.02 46.22 -50.12
C MET A 28 -51.54 45.97 -50.45
N ALA A 29 -51.26 45.12 -51.44
CA ALA A 29 -49.88 44.84 -51.87
C ALA A 29 -49.25 46.05 -52.57
N GLU A 30 -50.03 46.79 -53.37
CA GLU A 30 -49.62 48.04 -54.00
C GLU A 30 -49.39 49.13 -52.95
N MET A 31 -50.30 49.28 -51.97
CA MET A 31 -50.13 50.21 -50.86
C MET A 31 -48.83 49.96 -50.08
N GLN A 32 -48.47 48.70 -49.84
CA GLN A 32 -47.18 48.35 -49.23
C GLN A 32 -45.99 48.80 -50.07
N THR A 33 -46.06 48.63 -51.40
CA THR A 33 -45.02 49.08 -52.34
C THR A 33 -44.87 50.60 -52.30
N ILE A 34 -45.97 51.33 -52.48
CA ILE A 34 -45.97 52.80 -52.45
C ILE A 34 -45.44 53.33 -51.11
N THR A 35 -45.85 52.71 -49.99
CA THR A 35 -45.39 53.12 -48.66
C THR A 35 -43.87 52.93 -48.52
N ALA A 36 -43.34 51.79 -48.98
CA ALA A 36 -41.90 51.50 -48.92
C ALA A 36 -41.10 52.50 -49.79
N GLU A 37 -41.57 52.79 -51.00
CA GLU A 37 -40.95 53.76 -51.91
C GLU A 37 -40.98 55.18 -51.34
N CYS A 38 -42.14 55.65 -50.87
CA CYS A 38 -42.31 56.99 -50.29
C CYS A 38 -41.46 57.22 -49.03
N LEU A 39 -41.29 56.18 -48.20
CA LEU A 39 -40.46 56.24 -46.99
C LEU A 39 -39.00 55.87 -47.25
N ASN A 40 -38.65 55.50 -48.49
CA ASN A 40 -37.34 55.02 -48.89
C ASN A 40 -36.83 53.86 -48.00
N MET A 41 -37.74 52.94 -47.69
CA MET A 41 -37.52 51.74 -46.87
C MET A 41 -37.60 50.46 -47.71
N GLU A 42 -37.03 49.37 -47.20
CA GLU A 42 -37.14 48.06 -47.86
C GLU A 42 -38.57 47.52 -47.75
N ARG A 43 -39.11 47.05 -48.88
CA ARG A 43 -40.44 46.46 -48.94
C ARG A 43 -40.45 45.10 -48.24
N GLY A 44 -41.48 44.83 -47.45
CA GLY A 44 -41.69 43.52 -46.83
C GLY A 44 -41.83 42.37 -47.85
N VAL A 45 -41.35 41.19 -47.44
CA VAL A 45 -41.41 39.96 -48.24
C VAL A 45 -42.76 39.27 -48.02
N SER A 46 -43.36 38.76 -49.09
CA SER A 46 -44.57 37.95 -49.00
C SER A 46 -44.31 36.69 -48.16
N SER A 47 -45.23 36.37 -47.25
CA SER A 47 -45.12 35.16 -46.43
C SER A 47 -46.50 34.64 -46.06
N ASP A 48 -46.59 33.34 -45.78
CA ASP A 48 -47.80 32.70 -45.27
C ASP A 48 -48.00 32.93 -43.76
N ARG A 49 -47.19 33.81 -43.16
CA ARG A 49 -47.25 34.10 -41.72
C ARG A 49 -48.55 34.85 -41.42
N LYS A 50 -49.36 34.27 -40.55
CA LYS A 50 -50.57 34.92 -40.04
C LYS A 50 -50.19 36.06 -39.10
N HIS A 51 -50.97 37.13 -39.13
CA HIS A 51 -50.83 38.23 -38.17
C HIS A 51 -51.02 37.71 -36.76
N LEU A 52 -50.04 37.98 -35.89
CA LEU A 52 -50.09 37.63 -34.47
C LEU A 52 -50.49 38.85 -33.65
N SER A 53 -51.32 38.64 -32.63
CA SER A 53 -51.55 39.69 -31.63
C SER A 53 -50.26 39.99 -30.87
N ALA A 54 -50.17 41.18 -30.26
CA ALA A 54 -48.99 41.55 -29.48
C ALA A 54 -48.68 40.56 -28.34
N ILE A 55 -49.71 39.92 -27.75
CA ILE A 55 -49.54 38.90 -26.72
C ILE A 55 -49.02 37.59 -27.32
N GLN A 56 -49.58 37.15 -28.46
CA GLN A 56 -49.13 35.94 -29.15
C GLN A 56 -47.67 36.04 -29.59
N TYR A 57 -47.28 37.18 -30.17
CA TYR A 57 -45.89 37.43 -30.55
C TYR A 57 -44.94 37.36 -29.35
N LYS A 58 -45.30 38.00 -28.22
CA LYS A 58 -44.50 37.97 -26.99
C LYS A 58 -44.36 36.55 -26.44
N ASN A 59 -45.45 35.78 -26.42
CA ASN A 59 -45.43 34.40 -25.94
C ASN A 59 -44.57 33.50 -26.83
N GLN A 60 -44.66 33.66 -28.16
CA GLN A 60 -43.82 32.91 -29.09
C GLN A 60 -42.33 33.24 -28.90
N ALA A 61 -41.98 34.52 -28.82
CA ALA A 61 -40.60 34.95 -28.59
C ALA A 61 -40.03 34.42 -27.26
N GLU A 62 -40.82 34.44 -26.19
CA GLU A 62 -40.41 33.91 -24.89
C GLU A 62 -40.28 32.37 -24.94
N SER A 63 -41.19 31.68 -25.64
CA SER A 63 -41.14 30.23 -25.84
C SER A 63 -39.89 29.79 -26.63
N GLU A 64 -39.55 30.52 -27.70
CA GLU A 64 -38.33 30.27 -28.49
C GLU A 64 -37.07 30.51 -27.64
N LYS A 65 -37.06 31.57 -26.84
CA LYS A 65 -35.96 31.86 -25.90
C LYS A 65 -35.82 30.79 -24.82
N ALA A 66 -36.93 30.31 -24.27
CA ALA A 66 -36.94 29.23 -23.28
C ALA A 66 -36.41 27.92 -23.87
N ALA A 67 -36.82 27.58 -25.10
CA ALA A 67 -36.32 26.41 -25.80
C ALA A 67 -34.81 26.49 -26.08
N GLN A 68 -34.31 27.66 -26.46
CA GLN A 68 -32.88 27.90 -26.67
C GLN A 68 -32.09 27.73 -25.36
N LEU A 69 -32.56 28.33 -24.26
CA LEU A 69 -31.94 28.17 -22.94
C LEU A 69 -31.95 26.71 -22.47
N GLN A 70 -33.04 25.98 -22.72
CA GLN A 70 -33.12 24.57 -22.38
C GLN A 70 -32.07 23.74 -23.12
N LYS A 71 -31.86 24.03 -24.40
CA LYS A 71 -30.82 23.37 -25.22
C LYS A 71 -29.41 23.68 -24.68
N GLU A 72 -29.12 24.94 -24.38
CA GLU A 72 -27.83 25.35 -23.79
C GLU A 72 -27.57 24.67 -22.44
N CYS A 73 -28.60 24.55 -21.59
CA CYS A 73 -28.48 23.83 -20.33
C CYS A 73 -28.16 22.34 -20.53
N GLN A 74 -28.76 21.69 -21.53
CA GLN A 74 -28.47 20.29 -21.85
C GLN A 74 -27.02 20.10 -22.34
N GLU A 75 -26.55 20.98 -23.24
CA GLU A 75 -25.18 20.96 -23.73
C GLU A 75 -24.15 21.19 -22.62
N LEU A 76 -24.46 22.13 -21.70
CA LEU A 76 -23.61 22.40 -20.54
C LEU A 76 -23.58 21.22 -19.56
N GLU A 77 -24.72 20.57 -19.31
CA GLU A 77 -24.80 19.40 -18.43
C GLU A 77 -24.03 18.21 -19.02
N GLN A 78 -24.11 17.99 -20.34
CA GLN A 78 -23.30 16.99 -21.03
C GLN A 78 -21.80 17.29 -20.87
N THR A 79 -21.39 18.54 -21.10
CA THR A 79 -19.99 18.97 -20.94
C THR A 79 -19.51 18.78 -19.50
N LYS A 80 -20.36 19.08 -18.51
CA LYS A 80 -20.07 18.86 -17.09
C LYS A 80 -19.86 17.38 -16.81
N GLN A 81 -20.73 16.51 -17.32
CA GLN A 81 -20.64 15.07 -17.13
C GLN A 81 -19.34 14.51 -17.74
N GLU A 82 -19.00 14.89 -18.97
CA GLU A 82 -17.74 14.51 -19.61
C GLU A 82 -16.52 15.02 -18.82
N GLY A 83 -16.60 16.23 -18.26
CA GLY A 83 -15.59 16.78 -17.37
C GLY A 83 -15.43 15.96 -16.08
N MET A 84 -16.53 15.57 -15.45
CA MET A 84 -16.53 14.74 -14.24
C MET A 84 -15.93 13.37 -14.49
N GLU A 85 -16.22 12.73 -15.63
CA GLU A 85 -15.62 11.45 -16.01
C GLU A 85 -14.11 11.55 -16.21
N LYS A 86 -13.62 12.61 -16.87
CA LYS A 86 -12.19 12.86 -17.02
C LYS A 86 -11.50 13.07 -15.68
N VAL A 87 -12.10 13.86 -14.78
CA VAL A 87 -11.59 14.06 -13.42
C VAL A 87 -11.56 12.75 -12.64
N GLY A 88 -12.58 11.90 -12.79
CA GLY A 88 -12.62 10.56 -12.22
C GLY A 88 -11.43 9.70 -12.66
N LYS A 89 -11.16 9.63 -13.97
CA LYS A 89 -10.01 8.89 -14.53
C LYS A 89 -8.66 9.43 -14.02
N VAL A 90 -8.46 10.74 -14.03
CA VAL A 90 -7.24 11.37 -13.51
C VAL A 90 -7.04 11.07 -12.02
N ARG A 91 -8.14 11.03 -11.24
CA ARG A 91 -8.08 10.70 -9.82
C ARG A 91 -7.65 9.25 -9.59
N GLU A 92 -8.16 8.32 -10.39
CA GLU A 92 -7.77 6.91 -10.34
C GLU A 92 -6.30 6.71 -10.73
N GLU A 93 -5.84 7.34 -11.82
CA GLU A 93 -4.44 7.34 -12.23
C GLU A 93 -3.50 7.92 -11.16
N LEU A 94 -3.93 8.99 -10.49
CA LEU A 94 -3.17 9.60 -9.38
C LEU A 94 -3.05 8.65 -8.18
N GLU A 95 -4.11 7.91 -7.87
CA GLU A 95 -4.12 6.93 -6.78
C GLU A 95 -3.17 5.77 -7.09
N GLN A 96 -3.24 5.20 -8.30
CA GLN A 96 -2.31 4.16 -8.76
C GLN A 96 -0.85 4.65 -8.75
N THR A 97 -0.60 5.90 -9.17
CA THR A 97 0.75 6.49 -9.15
C THR A 97 1.26 6.67 -7.72
N ARG A 98 0.38 7.06 -6.78
CA ARG A 98 0.72 7.15 -5.35
C ARG A 98 1.08 5.79 -4.75
N GLU A 99 0.37 4.73 -5.12
CA GLU A 99 0.68 3.38 -4.66
C GLU A 99 2.04 2.90 -5.19
N LYS A 100 2.29 3.04 -6.49
CA LYS A 100 3.60 2.73 -7.09
C LYS A 100 4.74 3.52 -6.44
N LEU A 101 4.50 4.79 -6.11
CA LEU A 101 5.51 5.61 -5.41
C LEU A 101 5.82 5.08 -4.01
N LYS A 102 4.82 4.57 -3.27
CA LYS A 102 5.06 3.94 -1.96
C LYS A 102 5.90 2.68 -2.11
N GLU A 103 5.60 1.85 -3.10
CA GLU A 103 6.34 0.61 -3.39
C GLU A 103 7.81 0.88 -3.75
N VAL A 104 8.06 1.82 -4.68
CA VAL A 104 9.42 2.22 -5.05
C VAL A 104 10.18 2.78 -3.84
N LYS A 105 9.51 3.54 -2.97
CA LYS A 105 10.13 4.08 -1.75
C LYS A 105 10.53 2.96 -0.79
N THR A 106 9.72 1.91 -0.64
CA THR A 106 10.05 0.75 0.19
C THR A 106 11.23 -0.02 -0.40
N ASP A 107 11.26 -0.22 -1.71
CA ASP A 107 12.35 -0.93 -2.40
C ASP A 107 13.69 -0.22 -2.27
N ILE A 108 13.71 1.11 -2.45
CA ILE A 108 14.92 1.93 -2.24
C ILE A 108 15.45 1.76 -0.80
N LYS A 109 14.55 1.73 0.19
CA LYS A 109 14.95 1.56 1.59
C LYS A 109 15.55 0.17 1.83
N VAL A 110 14.95 -0.88 1.27
CA VAL A 110 15.46 -2.26 1.36
C VAL A 110 16.82 -2.38 0.66
N GLN A 111 16.98 -1.82 -0.54
CA GLN A 111 18.25 -1.84 -1.27
C GLN A 111 19.36 -1.11 -0.52
N LYS A 112 19.09 0.06 0.08
CA LYS A 112 20.07 0.78 0.91
C LYS A 112 20.53 -0.05 2.11
N LEU A 113 19.61 -0.76 2.78
CA LEU A 113 19.96 -1.65 3.90
C LEU A 113 20.80 -2.85 3.44
N LYS A 114 20.50 -3.44 2.28
CA LYS A 114 21.29 -4.54 1.70
C LYS A 114 22.71 -4.07 1.32
N GLY A 115 22.85 -2.88 0.74
CA GLY A 115 24.16 -2.30 0.42
C GLY A 115 25.03 -2.09 1.66
N ALA A 116 24.46 -1.47 2.71
CA ALA A 116 25.17 -1.27 3.97
C ALA A 116 25.60 -2.59 4.65
N ALA A 117 24.76 -3.64 4.56
CA ALA A 117 25.11 -4.98 5.07
C ALA A 117 26.23 -5.65 4.25
N ALA A 118 26.24 -5.48 2.93
CA ALA A 118 27.29 -6.00 2.07
C ALA A 118 28.65 -5.33 2.35
N ASP A 119 28.65 -4.00 2.54
CA ASP A 119 29.86 -3.22 2.82
C ASP A 119 30.47 -3.57 4.18
N THR A 120 29.63 -3.76 5.21
CA THR A 120 30.07 -4.20 6.54
C THR A 120 30.59 -5.64 6.52
N GLY A 121 29.93 -6.55 5.81
CA GLY A 121 30.40 -7.92 5.61
C GLY A 121 31.77 -7.98 4.91
N ALA A 122 31.96 -7.17 3.86
CA ALA A 122 33.23 -7.09 3.13
C ALA A 122 34.38 -6.55 4.00
N ALA A 123 34.12 -5.55 4.85
CA ALA A 123 35.11 -5.00 5.78
C ALA A 123 35.54 -6.04 6.85
N LEU A 124 34.59 -6.81 7.39
CA LEU A 124 34.84 -7.84 8.39
C LEU A 124 35.62 -9.02 7.81
N MET A 125 35.32 -9.42 6.58
CA MET A 125 36.06 -10.45 5.85
C MET A 125 37.51 -10.06 5.57
N LYS A 126 37.77 -8.81 5.16
CA LYS A 126 39.14 -8.28 4.98
C LYS A 126 39.91 -8.26 6.30
N ALA A 127 39.28 -7.87 7.41
CA ALA A 127 39.94 -7.89 8.71
C ALA A 127 40.32 -9.31 9.16
N GLY A 128 39.42 -10.29 8.99
CA GLY A 128 39.68 -11.69 9.37
C GLY A 128 40.78 -12.37 8.55
N THR A 129 40.83 -12.11 7.24
CA THR A 129 41.88 -12.67 6.36
C THR A 129 43.26 -12.12 6.71
N THR A 130 43.37 -10.84 7.05
CA THR A 130 44.65 -10.23 7.44
C THR A 130 45.22 -10.80 8.74
N VAL A 131 44.36 -11.16 9.72
CA VAL A 131 44.77 -11.80 10.98
C VAL A 131 45.17 -13.26 10.77
N PHE A 132 44.49 -13.97 9.87
CA PHE A 132 44.77 -15.37 9.56
C PHE A 132 46.12 -15.56 8.85
N ASP A 133 46.44 -14.71 7.87
CA ASP A 133 47.72 -14.75 7.17
C ASP A 133 48.90 -14.37 8.09
N ALA A 134 48.69 -13.42 9.01
CA ALA A 134 49.69 -13.06 10.02
C ALA A 134 50.01 -14.22 10.98
N THR A 135 49.02 -15.07 11.29
CA THR A 135 49.17 -16.16 12.27
C THR A 135 49.77 -17.42 11.62
N THR A 136 49.53 -17.65 10.33
CA THR A 136 49.99 -18.86 9.62
C THR A 136 51.46 -18.77 9.18
N SER A 137 52.00 -17.55 8.99
CA SER A 137 53.42 -17.39 8.62
C SER A 137 54.41 -17.60 9.77
N LEU A 138 53.94 -17.74 11.03
CA LEU A 138 54.83 -17.54 12.17
C LEU A 138 55.48 -18.80 12.79
N PHE A 139 54.94 -20.04 12.82
CA PHE A 139 55.63 -21.13 13.58
C PHE A 139 55.48 -22.60 13.07
N ASN A 140 56.54 -23.08 12.39
CA ASN A 140 57.26 -24.37 12.59
C ASN A 140 56.73 -25.75 12.09
N ALA A 141 56.40 -25.89 10.81
CA ALA A 141 55.76 -27.11 10.26
C ALA A 141 56.47 -28.48 10.52
N GLY A 142 57.80 -28.58 10.49
CA GLY A 142 58.49 -29.88 10.55
C GLY A 142 58.69 -30.48 11.95
N LYS A 143 59.01 -29.64 12.95
CA LYS A 143 59.22 -30.09 14.35
C LYS A 143 57.90 -30.23 15.09
N VAL A 144 56.94 -29.34 14.81
CA VAL A 144 55.60 -29.37 15.41
C VAL A 144 54.90 -30.69 15.05
N LYS A 145 55.00 -31.14 13.80
CA LYS A 145 54.36 -32.40 13.37
C LYS A 145 54.90 -33.65 14.09
N ARG A 146 56.20 -33.67 14.45
CA ARG A 146 56.77 -34.76 15.26
C ARG A 146 56.34 -34.68 16.73
N GLN A 147 56.37 -33.48 17.30
CA GLN A 147 55.91 -33.26 18.67
C GLN A 147 54.40 -33.55 18.83
N GLU A 148 53.60 -33.27 17.80
CA GLU A 148 52.17 -33.58 17.77
C GLU A 148 51.90 -35.09 17.79
N GLN A 149 52.70 -35.88 17.06
CA GLN A 149 52.62 -37.35 17.11
C GLN A 149 53.01 -37.89 18.51
N GLU A 150 54.05 -37.33 19.12
CA GLU A 150 54.51 -37.71 20.46
C GLU A 150 53.48 -37.35 21.55
N ILE A 151 52.89 -36.15 21.49
CA ILE A 151 51.79 -35.72 22.37
C ILE A 151 50.60 -36.66 22.23
N LYS A 152 50.28 -37.11 21.01
CA LYS A 152 49.18 -38.05 20.77
C LYS A 152 49.47 -39.42 21.40
N GLY A 153 50.70 -39.92 21.30
CA GLY A 153 51.14 -41.16 21.95
C GLY A 153 51.04 -41.08 23.48
N LEU A 154 51.63 -40.03 24.07
CA LEU A 154 51.61 -39.79 25.51
C LEU A 154 50.19 -39.63 26.06
N LYS A 155 49.28 -39.00 25.30
CA LYS A 155 47.87 -38.87 25.69
C LYS A 155 47.13 -40.21 25.73
N SER A 156 47.45 -41.11 24.80
CA SER A 156 46.90 -42.47 24.77
C SER A 156 47.41 -43.32 25.94
N GLU A 157 48.68 -43.18 26.29
CA GLU A 157 49.28 -43.87 27.44
C GLU A 157 48.70 -43.35 28.76
N ASN A 158 48.54 -42.03 28.90
CA ASN A 158 47.90 -41.42 30.07
C ASN A 158 46.47 -41.93 30.26
N TYR A 159 45.68 -42.02 29.19
CA TYR A 159 44.33 -42.57 29.26
C TYR A 159 44.34 -44.02 29.77
N THR A 160 45.26 -44.84 29.25
CA THR A 160 45.40 -46.24 29.66
C THR A 160 45.80 -46.37 31.14
N LEU A 161 46.73 -45.55 31.60
CA LEU A 161 47.15 -45.51 33.00
C LEU A 161 46.01 -45.04 33.92
N GLN A 162 45.25 -44.03 33.49
CA GLN A 162 44.11 -43.53 34.25
C GLN A 162 43.02 -44.60 34.44
N THR A 163 42.74 -45.40 33.39
CA THR A 163 41.82 -46.54 33.51
C THR A 163 42.32 -47.59 34.49
N LYS A 164 43.63 -47.91 34.48
CA LYS A 164 44.22 -48.85 35.45
C LYS A 164 44.11 -48.33 36.89
N VAL A 165 44.36 -47.04 37.11
CA VAL A 165 44.21 -46.42 38.44
C VAL A 165 42.78 -46.51 38.92
N GLN A 166 41.80 -46.15 38.09
CA GLN A 166 40.37 -46.26 38.46
C GLN A 166 39.97 -47.70 38.82
N ASN A 167 40.46 -48.69 38.08
CA ASN A 167 40.18 -50.09 38.37
C ASN A 167 40.81 -50.53 39.70
N LEU A 168 42.06 -50.12 39.97
CA LEU A 168 42.72 -50.42 41.25
C LEU A 168 42.02 -49.76 42.43
N GLU A 169 41.58 -48.51 42.30
CA GLU A 169 40.76 -47.83 43.31
C GLU A 169 39.42 -48.53 43.55
N GLY A 170 38.82 -49.08 42.50
CA GLY A 170 37.65 -49.96 42.60
C GLY A 170 37.94 -51.18 43.47
N HIS A 171 39.01 -51.93 43.16
CA HIS A 171 39.40 -53.10 43.94
C HIS A 171 39.70 -52.78 45.40
N ILE A 172 40.41 -51.67 45.69
CA ILE A 172 40.70 -51.24 47.05
C ILE A 172 39.42 -50.91 47.82
N ARG A 173 38.45 -50.25 47.19
CA ARG A 173 37.14 -49.97 47.81
C ARG A 173 36.41 -51.27 48.17
N THR A 174 36.35 -52.22 47.24
CA THR A 174 35.71 -53.52 47.49
C THR A 174 36.40 -54.26 48.64
N ALA A 175 37.72 -54.40 48.59
CA ALA A 175 38.50 -55.07 49.63
C ALA A 175 38.32 -54.41 51.01
N ASN A 176 38.26 -53.07 51.08
CA ASN A 176 37.99 -52.37 52.33
C ASN A 176 36.58 -52.65 52.88
N THR A 177 35.57 -52.77 52.01
CA THR A 177 34.21 -53.12 52.46
C THR A 177 34.12 -54.57 52.96
N GLU A 178 34.84 -55.50 52.33
CA GLU A 178 34.92 -56.89 52.77
C GLU A 178 35.64 -57.01 54.12
N LEU A 179 36.79 -56.35 54.27
CA LEU A 179 37.51 -56.29 55.54
C LEU A 179 36.68 -55.64 56.65
N ALA A 180 35.87 -54.62 56.35
CA ALA A 180 34.97 -54.00 57.31
C ALA A 180 33.86 -54.97 57.75
N ARG A 181 33.27 -55.73 56.82
CA ARG A 181 32.29 -56.79 57.15
C ARG A 181 32.91 -57.86 58.02
N GLU A 182 34.11 -58.32 57.69
CA GLU A 182 34.84 -59.34 58.46
C GLU A 182 35.20 -58.85 59.87
N ARG A 183 35.61 -57.58 60.01
CA ARG A 183 35.82 -56.97 61.33
C ARG A 183 34.55 -56.92 62.17
N GLU A 184 33.40 -56.65 61.56
CA GLU A 184 32.12 -56.61 62.26
C GLU A 184 31.65 -58.01 62.67
N THR A 185 31.81 -59.01 61.80
CA THR A 185 31.50 -60.41 62.16
C THR A 185 32.40 -60.89 63.29
N HIS A 186 33.70 -60.58 63.28
CA HIS A 186 34.59 -60.87 64.39
C HIS A 186 34.19 -60.12 65.67
N ARG A 187 33.79 -58.84 65.58
CA ARG A 187 33.28 -58.06 66.73
C ARG A 187 32.04 -58.69 67.35
N LEU A 188 31.08 -59.08 66.53
CA LEU A 188 29.86 -59.77 66.97
C LEU A 188 30.19 -61.11 67.63
N ALA A 189 31.12 -61.88 67.07
CA ALA A 189 31.58 -63.13 67.65
C ALA A 189 32.24 -62.92 69.02
N ILE A 190 33.10 -61.90 69.16
CA ILE A 190 33.71 -61.52 70.45
C ILE A 190 32.63 -61.09 71.45
N ARG A 191 31.72 -60.19 71.08
CA ARG A 191 30.64 -59.72 71.96
C ARG A 191 29.74 -60.88 72.43
N ASN A 192 29.38 -61.79 71.52
CA ASN A 192 28.60 -62.98 71.87
C ASN A 192 29.41 -63.92 72.79
N GLY A 193 30.72 -64.05 72.58
CA GLY A 193 31.63 -64.77 73.46
C GLY A 193 31.70 -64.13 74.85
N GLU A 194 31.89 -62.81 74.95
CA GLU A 194 31.89 -62.05 76.20
C GLU A 194 30.56 -62.16 76.94
N ALA A 195 29.42 -62.10 76.24
CA ALA A 195 28.11 -62.27 76.83
C ALA A 195 27.92 -63.68 77.40
N ARG A 196 28.37 -64.72 76.69
CA ARG A 196 28.38 -66.10 77.20
C ARG A 196 29.29 -66.23 78.43
N MET A 197 30.47 -65.61 78.41
CA MET A 197 31.39 -65.62 79.55
C MET A 197 30.80 -64.88 80.76
N ARG A 198 30.21 -63.69 80.59
CA ARG A 198 29.50 -62.98 81.68
C ARG A 198 28.37 -63.81 82.26
N ALA A 199 27.54 -64.43 81.40
CA ALA A 199 26.45 -65.29 81.87
C ALA A 199 26.98 -66.47 82.70
N ILE A 200 28.12 -67.06 82.33
CA ILE A 200 28.79 -68.07 83.15
C ILE A 200 29.32 -67.47 84.46
N THR A 201 30.01 -66.33 84.43
CA THR A 201 30.55 -65.67 85.63
C THR A 201 29.44 -65.24 86.61
N GLU A 202 28.30 -64.74 86.14
CA GLU A 202 27.15 -64.37 86.99
C GLU A 202 26.45 -65.59 87.61
N MET A 203 26.54 -66.78 86.98
CA MET A 203 26.07 -68.04 87.56
C MET A 203 26.97 -68.57 88.70
N PHE A 204 28.18 -68.02 88.87
CA PHE A 204 29.14 -68.41 89.91
C PHE A 204 29.78 -67.16 90.58
N PRO A 205 29.09 -66.48 91.51
CA PRO A 205 29.68 -65.41 92.33
C PRO A 205 30.73 -65.92 93.32
#